data_AF-A0A933KL94-F1
#
_entry.id   AF-A0A933KL94-F1
#
_cell.length_a   1.000
_cell.length_b   1.000
_cell.length_c   1.000
_cell.angle_alpha   90.00
_cell.angle_beta   90.00
_cell.angle_gamma   90.00
#
_symmetry.space_group_name_H-M   'P 1'
#
loop_
_entity.id
_entity.type
_entity.pdbx_description
1 polymer ?
#
loop_
_entity_poly.entity_id
_entity_poly.type
_entity_poly.pdbx_seq_one_letter_code
_entity_poly.pdbx_strand_id
1 'polypeptide(L)'
;MVAVAALALTASCFAGEDRTASFVQDLYQRFAFREASSREISYWSERVHSMTPEAAEARLKNFFFVHAAYKTIVDRTVSIDDVEQMVDMLDKGQLTYQSVQWSLFQSDEYKQAKAQGRVGKLMNPALNRPL
;
A
#
# COMPACT_ATOMS: atom_id res chain seq x y z
N MET A 1 -10.84 29.01 -7.55
CA MET A 1 -11.54 27.72 -7.71
C MET A 1 -10.85 26.93 -8.81
N VAL A 2 -9.82 26.14 -8.49
CA VAL A 2 -9.11 25.30 -9.48
C VAL A 2 -8.85 23.94 -8.83
N ALA A 3 -9.80 23.00 -8.95
CA ALA A 3 -9.59 21.60 -8.59
C ALA A 3 -10.76 20.69 -9.05
N VAL A 4 -11.17 20.73 -10.32
CA VAL A 4 -12.18 19.77 -10.85
C VAL A 4 -11.76 19.11 -12.17
N ALA A 5 -10.51 19.29 -12.64
CA ALA A 5 -10.09 18.77 -13.94
C ALA A 5 -9.37 17.40 -13.91
N ALA A 6 -9.08 16.82 -12.74
CA ALA A 6 -8.20 15.65 -12.65
C ALA A 6 -8.90 14.28 -12.70
N LEU A 7 -10.24 14.21 -12.67
CA LEU A 7 -10.97 12.95 -12.52
C LEU A 7 -11.61 12.40 -13.80
N ALA A 8 -11.46 13.07 -14.94
CA ALA A 8 -12.17 12.71 -16.18
C ALA A 8 -11.28 12.09 -17.28
N LEU A 9 -9.96 11.92 -17.05
CA LEU A 9 -9.04 11.42 -18.09
C LEU A 9 -8.69 9.92 -18.02
N THR A 10 -9.18 9.17 -17.03
CA THR A 10 -8.73 7.78 -16.79
C THR A 10 -9.43 6.72 -17.65
N ALA A 11 -10.53 7.05 -18.33
CA ALA A 11 -11.37 6.04 -18.97
C ALA A 11 -10.99 5.62 -20.42
N SER A 12 -9.92 6.15 -21.04
CA SER A 12 -9.63 5.87 -22.47
C SER A 12 -8.18 5.58 -22.87
N CYS A 13 -7.27 5.23 -21.95
CA CYS A 13 -5.83 5.32 -22.25
C CYS A 13 -5.00 4.03 -22.30
N PHE A 14 -5.50 2.84 -21.94
CA PHE A 14 -4.67 1.62 -21.80
C PHE A 14 -4.38 0.84 -23.11
N ALA A 15 -4.20 1.52 -24.24
CA ALA A 15 -3.90 0.89 -25.53
C ALA A 15 -2.40 0.62 -25.78
N GLY A 16 -1.58 0.37 -24.75
CA GLY A 16 -0.17 0.01 -24.92
C GLY A 16 0.56 -0.29 -23.60
N GLU A 17 1.47 -1.27 -23.59
CA GLU A 17 2.27 -1.71 -22.43
C GLU A 17 3.02 -0.53 -21.76
N ASP A 18 3.57 0.40 -22.55
CA ASP A 18 4.31 1.56 -22.05
C ASP A 18 3.47 2.50 -21.17
N ARG A 19 2.16 2.58 -21.43
CA ARG A 19 1.25 3.42 -20.64
C ARG A 19 0.91 2.76 -19.31
N THR A 20 0.78 1.43 -19.29
CA THR A 20 0.53 0.69 -18.05
C THR A 20 1.72 0.77 -17.11
N ALA A 21 2.94 0.59 -17.63
CA ALA A 21 4.16 0.75 -16.85
C ALA A 21 4.28 2.16 -16.26
N SER A 22 4.01 3.20 -17.08
CA SER A 22 4.02 4.59 -16.61
C SER A 22 2.96 4.84 -15.54
N PHE A 23 1.75 4.28 -15.71
CA PHE A 23 0.68 4.40 -14.71
C PHE A 23 1.05 3.74 -13.38
N VAL A 24 1.59 2.52 -13.41
CA VAL A 24 2.07 1.84 -12.19
C VAL A 24 3.17 2.66 -11.51
N GLN A 25 4.13 3.17 -12.29
CA GLN A 25 5.20 4.02 -11.77
C GLN A 25 4.64 5.27 -11.08
N ASP A 26 3.69 5.97 -11.71
CA ASP A 26 3.02 7.14 -11.14
C ASP A 26 2.35 6.82 -9.79
N LEU A 27 1.69 5.66 -9.69
CA LEU A 27 1.04 5.25 -8.46
C LEU A 27 2.04 4.93 -7.34
N TYR A 28 3.16 4.29 -7.67
CA TYR A 28 4.25 4.04 -6.71
C TYR A 28 4.88 5.33 -6.21
N GLN A 29 5.09 6.32 -7.08
CA GLN A 29 5.60 7.62 -6.66
C GLN A 29 4.60 8.34 -5.75
N ARG A 30 3.30 8.31 -6.07
CA ARG A 30 2.26 9.00 -5.29
C ARG A 30 2.03 8.38 -3.91
N PHE A 31 2.01 7.05 -3.81
CA PHE A 31 1.61 6.36 -2.58
C PHE A 31 2.78 5.82 -1.77
N ALA A 32 3.87 5.41 -2.42
CA ALA A 32 5.04 4.84 -1.75
C ALA A 32 6.27 5.74 -1.78
N PHE A 33 6.21 6.91 -2.44
CA PHE A 33 7.32 7.86 -2.57
C PHE A 33 8.62 7.20 -3.05
N ARG A 34 8.50 6.19 -3.92
CA ARG A 34 9.62 5.47 -4.51
C ARG A 34 9.33 5.03 -5.92
N GLU A 35 10.37 4.61 -6.62
CA GLU A 35 10.23 3.97 -7.92
C GLU A 35 9.81 2.50 -7.77
N ALA A 36 8.99 2.03 -8.71
CA ALA A 36 8.64 0.62 -8.80
C ALA A 36 9.80 -0.14 -9.43
N SER A 37 10.09 -1.34 -8.91
CA SER A 37 11.03 -2.26 -9.55
C SER A 37 10.40 -2.90 -10.79
N SER A 38 11.22 -3.40 -11.72
CA SER A 38 10.72 -4.09 -12.92
C SER A 38 9.76 -5.25 -12.59
N ARG A 39 10.01 -5.99 -11.50
CA ARG A 39 9.13 -7.06 -11.01
C ARG A 39 7.76 -6.53 -10.59
N GLU A 40 7.72 -5.38 -9.91
CA GLU A 40 6.47 -4.76 -9.47
C GLU A 40 5.69 -4.19 -10.65
N ILE A 41 6.38 -3.58 -11.60
CA ILE A 41 5.78 -3.11 -12.84
C ILE A 41 5.13 -4.28 -13.58
N SER A 42 5.83 -5.40 -13.79
CA SER A 42 5.24 -6.58 -14.43
C SER A 42 4.03 -7.11 -13.66
N TYR A 43 4.16 -7.25 -12.33
CA TYR A 43 3.09 -7.75 -11.46
C TYR A 43 1.80 -6.91 -11.54
N TRP A 44 1.94 -5.59 -11.56
CA TRP A 44 0.79 -4.68 -11.62
C TRP A 44 0.29 -4.47 -13.04
N SER A 45 1.15 -4.53 -14.06
CA SER A 45 0.73 -4.39 -15.45
C SER A 45 -0.25 -5.48 -15.87
N GLU A 46 0.00 -6.73 -15.49
CA GLU A 46 -0.92 -7.84 -15.74
C GLU A 46 -2.28 -7.63 -15.05
N ARG A 47 -2.26 -7.14 -13.80
CA ARG A 47 -3.47 -6.89 -13.01
C ARG A 47 -4.27 -5.72 -13.54
N VAL A 48 -3.63 -4.60 -13.86
CA VAL A 48 -4.28 -3.40 -14.41
C VAL A 48 -4.97 -3.72 -15.73
N HIS A 49 -4.45 -4.63 -16.55
CA HIS A 49 -5.13 -5.09 -17.76
C HIS A 49 -6.39 -5.93 -17.50
N SER A 50 -6.48 -6.59 -16.34
CA SER A 50 -7.61 -7.43 -15.95
C SER A 50 -8.75 -6.70 -15.20
N MET A 51 -8.55 -5.42 -14.84
CA MET A 51 -9.49 -4.68 -14.00
C MET A 51 -9.66 -3.22 -14.46
N THR A 52 -10.68 -2.52 -13.94
CA THR A 52 -10.84 -1.10 -14.24
C THR A 52 -9.77 -0.26 -13.52
N PRO A 53 -9.43 0.93 -14.04
CA PRO A 53 -8.45 1.81 -13.40
C PRO A 53 -8.81 2.18 -11.96
N GLU A 54 -10.10 2.36 -11.67
CA GLU A 54 -10.61 2.66 -10.33
C GLU A 54 -10.40 1.48 -9.38
N ALA A 55 -10.62 0.25 -9.85
CA ALA A 55 -10.37 -0.96 -9.07
C ALA A 55 -8.87 -1.16 -8.82
N ALA A 56 -8.03 -0.90 -9.83
CA ALA A 56 -6.58 -0.95 -9.68
C ALA A 56 -6.07 0.06 -8.64
N GLU A 57 -6.56 1.30 -8.69
CA GLU A 57 -6.19 2.33 -7.71
C GLU A 57 -6.63 1.95 -6.29
N ALA A 58 -7.85 1.45 -6.12
CA ALA A 58 -8.35 0.99 -4.82
C ALA A 58 -7.49 -0.15 -4.25
N ARG A 59 -7.16 -1.15 -5.09
CA ARG A 59 -6.32 -2.28 -4.70
C ARG A 59 -4.89 -1.84 -4.36
N LEU A 60 -4.31 -0.91 -5.13
CA LEU A 60 -2.99 -0.34 -4.85
C LEU A 60 -2.97 0.45 -3.53
N LYS A 61 -4.02 1.20 -3.21
CA LYS A 61 -4.16 1.85 -1.90
C LYS A 61 -4.14 0.84 -0.77
N ASN A 62 -4.90 -0.26 -0.90
CA ASN A 62 -4.91 -1.35 0.07
C ASN A 62 -3.52 -2.00 0.20
N PHE A 63 -2.86 -2.26 -0.92
CA PHE A 63 -1.52 -2.82 -0.97
C PHE A 63 -0.49 -1.94 -0.23
N PHE A 64 -0.44 -0.64 -0.53
CA PHE A 64 0.47 0.27 0.13
C PHE A 64 0.15 0.48 1.60
N PHE A 65 -1.14 0.49 1.97
CA PHE A 65 -1.55 0.54 3.36
C PHE A 65 -0.99 -0.64 4.15
N VAL A 66 -1.14 -1.88 3.65
CA VAL A 66 -0.62 -3.07 4.33
C VAL A 66 0.91 -3.01 4.44
N HIS A 67 1.62 -2.66 3.37
CA HIS A 67 3.07 -2.48 3.39
C HIS A 67 3.52 -1.44 4.43
N ALA A 68 2.86 -0.28 4.45
CA ALA A 68 3.16 0.80 5.40
C ALA A 68 2.86 0.37 6.84
N ALA A 69 1.78 -0.39 7.07
CA ALA A 69 1.44 -0.93 8.37
C ALA A 69 2.52 -1.91 8.87
N TYR A 70 2.97 -2.86 8.05
CA TYR A 70 4.08 -3.75 8.40
C TYR A 70 5.38 -2.99 8.68
N LYS A 71 5.72 -2.02 7.84
CA LYS A 71 6.93 -1.22 8.03
C LYS A 71 6.87 -0.36 9.29
N THR A 72 5.70 0.17 9.65
CA THR A 72 5.55 1.05 10.82
C THR A 72 5.45 0.24 12.12
N ILE A 73 4.71 -0.87 12.11
CA ILE A 73 4.39 -1.65 13.32
C ILE A 73 5.46 -2.70 13.61
N VAL A 74 6.04 -3.35 12.60
CA VAL A 74 6.98 -4.47 12.81
C VAL A 74 8.40 -4.12 12.32
N ASP A 75 8.59 -2.94 11.73
CA ASP A 75 9.85 -2.51 11.09
C ASP A 75 10.38 -3.53 10.07
N ARG A 76 9.46 -4.17 9.33
CA ARG A 76 9.78 -5.18 8.34
C ARG A 76 9.25 -4.77 6.97
N THR A 77 10.05 -5.04 5.93
CA THR A 77 9.59 -5.07 4.54
C THR A 77 8.99 -6.44 4.25
N VAL A 78 7.74 -6.46 3.82
CA VAL A 78 7.01 -7.67 3.43
C VAL A 78 7.10 -7.88 1.93
N SER A 79 7.02 -9.13 1.47
CA SER A 79 6.95 -9.43 0.05
C SER A 79 5.55 -9.18 -0.51
N ILE A 80 5.43 -9.07 -1.83
CA ILE A 80 4.13 -8.95 -2.51
C ILE A 80 3.22 -10.13 -2.16
N ASP A 81 3.78 -11.34 -2.14
CA ASP A 81 3.06 -12.58 -1.89
C ASP A 81 2.50 -12.61 -0.45
N ASP A 82 3.24 -12.07 0.53
CA ASP A 82 2.80 -12.00 1.93
C ASP A 82 1.60 -11.05 2.13
N VAL A 83 1.53 -9.97 1.35
CA VAL A 83 0.47 -8.96 1.49
C VAL A 83 -0.76 -9.25 0.65
N GLU A 84 -0.63 -10.07 -0.40
CA GLU A 84 -1.70 -10.31 -1.37
C GLU A 84 -2.97 -10.84 -0.70
N GLN A 85 -2.83 -11.79 0.23
CA GLN A 85 -3.97 -12.34 0.97
C GLN A 85 -4.70 -11.27 1.80
N MET A 86 -3.95 -10.35 2.45
CA MET A 86 -4.55 -9.27 3.24
C MET A 86 -5.25 -8.25 2.36
N VAL A 87 -4.65 -7.92 1.22
CA VAL A 87 -5.23 -7.02 0.22
C VAL A 87 -6.52 -7.62 -0.33
N ASP A 88 -6.56 -8.92 -0.62
CA ASP A 88 -7.78 -9.61 -1.06
C ASP A 88 -8.91 -9.54 -0.02
N MET A 89 -8.57 -9.68 1.26
CA MET A 89 -9.56 -9.58 2.35
C MET A 89 -10.07 -8.14 2.53
N LEU A 90 -9.20 -7.14 2.33
CA LEU A 90 -9.59 -5.72 2.32
C LEU A 90 -10.49 -5.39 1.12
N ASP A 91 -10.14 -5.87 -0.08
CA ASP A 91 -10.91 -5.65 -1.31
C ASP A 91 -12.32 -6.26 -1.21
N LYS A 92 -12.44 -7.43 -0.56
CA LYS A 92 -13.74 -8.07 -0.29
C LYS A 92 -14.51 -7.46 0.88
N GLY A 93 -13.94 -6.48 1.57
CA GLY A 93 -14.52 -5.88 2.78
C GLY A 93 -14.65 -6.85 3.96
N GLN A 94 -13.97 -8.00 3.91
CA GLN A 94 -13.93 -8.97 5.01
C GLN A 94 -13.05 -8.50 6.16
N LEU A 95 -12.18 -7.53 5.87
CA LEU A 95 -11.21 -7.00 6.79
C LEU A 95 -11.22 -5.46 6.66
N THR A 96 -11.04 -4.76 7.77
CA THR A 96 -10.94 -3.29 7.82
C THR A 96 -9.51 -2.86 8.07
N TYR A 97 -9.13 -1.64 7.67
CA TYR A 97 -7.80 -1.08 7.95
C TYR A 97 -7.41 -1.17 9.43
N GLN A 98 -8.35 -0.88 10.33
CA GLN A 98 -8.13 -0.98 11.77
C GLN A 98 -7.86 -2.42 12.21
N SER A 99 -8.60 -3.38 11.65
CA SER A 99 -8.39 -4.80 11.96
C SER A 99 -7.04 -5.32 11.44
N VAL A 100 -6.52 -4.83 10.30
CA VAL A 100 -5.13 -5.13 9.86
C VAL A 100 -4.17 -4.68 10.95
N GLN A 101 -4.23 -3.40 11.34
CA GLN A 101 -3.30 -2.84 12.33
C GLN A 101 -3.36 -3.62 13.63
N TRP A 102 -4.57 -3.93 14.12
CA TRP A 102 -4.76 -4.71 15.35
C TRP A 102 -4.21 -6.14 15.24
N SER A 103 -4.41 -6.81 14.11
CA SER A 103 -3.83 -8.13 13.88
C SER A 103 -2.30 -8.10 13.93
N LEU A 104 -1.68 -7.05 13.37
CA LEU A 104 -0.23 -6.86 13.43
C LEU A 104 0.26 -6.60 14.86
N PHE A 105 -0.44 -5.77 15.65
CA PHE A 105 -0.07 -5.53 17.05
C PHE A 105 -0.18 -6.77 17.93
N GLN A 106 -1.08 -7.71 17.61
CA GLN A 106 -1.26 -8.95 18.37
C GLN A 106 -0.35 -10.08 17.90
N SER A 107 0.24 -9.95 16.71
CA SER A 107 1.14 -10.95 16.13
C SER A 107 2.36 -11.22 17.02
N ASP A 108 2.86 -12.45 16.95
CA ASP A 108 4.12 -12.80 17.63
C ASP A 108 5.31 -12.05 17.02
N GLU A 109 5.22 -11.67 15.74
CA GLU A 109 6.22 -10.86 15.05
C GLU A 109 6.39 -9.48 15.71
N TYR A 110 5.28 -8.82 16.06
CA TYR A 110 5.33 -7.57 16.81
C TYR A 110 5.94 -7.76 18.20
N LYS A 111 5.58 -8.84 18.91
CA LYS A 111 6.16 -9.15 20.24
C LYS A 111 7.68 -9.35 20.14
N GLN A 112 8.15 -10.06 19.12
CA GLN A 112 9.58 -10.27 18.87
C GLN A 112 10.29 -8.97 18.50
N ALA A 113 9.73 -8.19 17.59
CA ALA A 113 10.30 -6.92 17.16
C ALA A 113 10.38 -5.92 18.34
N LYS A 114 9.38 -5.91 19.23
CA LYS A 114 9.38 -5.15 20.47
C LYS A 114 10.45 -5.64 21.45
N ALA A 115 10.58 -6.95 21.64
CA ALA A 115 11.62 -7.54 22.49
C ALA A 115 13.04 -7.19 22.03
N GLN A 116 13.23 -7.01 20.72
CA GLN A 116 14.50 -6.61 20.11
C GLN A 116 14.69 -5.09 20.04
N GLY A 117 13.77 -4.29 20.57
CA GLY A 117 13.87 -2.82 20.59
C GLY A 117 13.79 -2.15 19.23
N ARG A 118 13.28 -2.84 18.19
CA ARG A 118 13.08 -2.27 16.84
C ARG A 118 11.83 -1.40 16.79
N VAL A 119 10.79 -1.81 17.50
CA VAL A 119 9.50 -1.12 17.53
C VAL A 119 9.39 -0.23 18.77
N GLY A 120 8.76 0.93 18.63
CA GLY A 120 8.51 1.88 19.72
C GLY A 120 9.48 3.08 19.77
N LYS A 121 10.54 3.11 18.95
CA LYS A 121 11.41 4.30 18.85
C LYS A 121 10.72 5.53 18.26
N LEU A 122 9.72 5.33 17.40
CA LEU A 122 8.94 6.42 16.77
C LEU A 122 7.69 6.81 17.57
N MET A 123 7.21 5.95 18.47
CA MET A 123 6.22 6.34 19.48
C MET A 123 6.95 6.85 20.71
N ASN A 124 7.73 7.93 20.56
CA ASN A 124 8.22 8.66 21.72
C ASN A 124 7.03 9.48 22.27
N PRO A 125 6.43 9.13 23.42
CA PRO A 125 5.32 9.89 24.00
C PRO A 125 5.71 11.34 24.34
N ALA A 126 7.01 11.67 24.31
CA ALA A 126 7.51 13.02 24.48
C ALA A 126 7.15 14.00 23.35
N LEU A 127 6.86 13.52 22.12
CA LEU A 127 6.43 14.38 21.00
C LEU A 127 4.91 14.66 21.00
N ASN A 128 4.17 14.06 21.92
CA ASN A 128 2.71 14.20 22.05
C ASN A 128 2.30 14.87 23.37
N ARG A 129 3.20 15.67 23.97
CA ARG A 129 2.81 16.60 25.02
C ARG A 129 2.30 17.88 24.34
N PRO A 130 1.05 18.31 24.59
CA PRO A 130 0.63 19.63 24.15
C PRO A 130 1.58 20.67 24.74
N LEU A 131 2.08 21.56 23.87
CA LEU A 131 2.79 22.78 24.27
C LEU A 131 1.88 23.66 25.12
#